data_AF-A0A834ETN8-F1
#
_entry.id   AF-A0A834ETN8-F1
#
_cell.length_a   1.000
_cell.length_b   1.000
_cell.length_c   1.000
_cell.angle_alpha   90.00
_cell.angle_beta   90.00
_cell.angle_gamma   90.00
#
_symmetry.space_group_name_H-M   'P 1'
#
loop_
_entity.id
_entity.type
_entity.pdbx_description
1 polymer ?
#
loop_
_entity_poly.entity_id
_entity_poly.type
_entity_poly.pdbx_seq_one_letter_code
_entity_poly.pdbx_strand_id
1 'polypeptide(L)'
;MLTKNVDLVKDAHEEMERAVEECDPYCGLSNDIAEENSEQDHVLGCPNNQDSYWSEEDQELISPCLALVRASKACLTKIQVAVAENGKKDQVAQLDDIVDISDEISPSVDDLALSIYPPMCHRTVSINVSTYTGRPNW
;
A
#
# COMPACT_ATOMS: atom_id res chain seq x y z
N MET A 1 0.30 2.40 -22.27
CA MET A 1 1.09 2.75 -21.08
C MET A 1 0.18 2.82 -19.86
N LEU A 2 -0.85 3.67 -19.87
CA LEU A 2 -1.88 3.75 -18.80
C LEU A 2 -2.39 2.42 -18.22
N THR A 3 -2.79 1.44 -19.05
CA THR A 3 -3.27 0.13 -18.56
C THR A 3 -2.22 -0.59 -17.71
N LYS A 4 -0.94 -0.48 -18.08
CA LYS A 4 0.15 -1.11 -17.33
C LYS A 4 0.27 -0.50 -15.93
N ASN A 5 0.14 0.82 -15.79
CA ASN A 5 0.21 1.48 -14.48
C ASN A 5 -1.00 1.13 -13.61
N VAL A 6 -2.19 1.00 -14.20
CA VAL A 6 -3.37 0.53 -13.48
C VAL A 6 -3.13 -0.87 -12.90
N ASP A 7 -2.56 -1.78 -13.71
CA ASP A 7 -2.28 -3.15 -13.28
C ASP A 7 -1.16 -3.18 -12.22
N LEU A 8 -0.07 -2.44 -12.40
CA LEU A 8 1.02 -2.36 -11.41
C LEU A 8 0.56 -1.82 -10.06
N VAL A 9 -0.20 -0.71 -10.06
CA VAL A 9 -0.74 -0.12 -8.82
C VAL A 9 -1.77 -1.05 -8.16
N LYS A 10 -2.52 -1.81 -8.96
CA LYS A 10 -3.43 -2.84 -8.45
C LYS A 10 -2.66 -3.97 -7.77
N ASP A 11 -1.63 -4.50 -8.43
CA ASP A 11 -0.82 -5.60 -7.89
C ASP A 11 -0.13 -5.16 -6.59
N ALA A 12 0.45 -3.95 -6.55
CA ALA A 12 1.05 -3.39 -5.33
C ALA A 12 0.03 -3.24 -4.19
N HIS A 13 -1.18 -2.73 -4.47
CA HIS A 13 -2.25 -2.64 -3.47
C HIS A 13 -2.64 -4.01 -2.91
N GLU A 14 -2.85 -5.00 -3.78
CA GLU A 14 -3.23 -6.36 -3.39
C GLU A 14 -2.11 -7.08 -2.61
N GLU A 15 -0.84 -6.82 -2.95
CA GLU A 15 0.31 -7.30 -2.20
C GLU A 15 0.35 -6.70 -0.79
N MET A 16 0.20 -5.38 -0.67
CA MET A 16 0.19 -4.69 0.62
C MET A 16 -0.99 -5.11 1.50
N GLU A 17 -2.21 -5.22 0.95
CA GLU A 17 -3.39 -5.71 1.70
C GLU A 17 -3.15 -7.12 2.23
N ARG A 18 -2.66 -8.02 1.38
CA ARG A 18 -2.38 -9.40 1.77
C ARG A 18 -1.31 -9.48 2.85
N ALA A 19 -0.25 -8.69 2.72
CA ALA A 19 0.81 -8.67 3.72
C ALA A 19 0.25 -8.28 5.09
N VAL A 20 -0.63 -7.26 5.16
CA VAL A 20 -1.30 -6.83 6.40
C VAL A 20 -2.22 -7.91 6.96
N GLU A 21 -3.01 -8.57 6.11
CA GLU A 21 -3.90 -9.67 6.51
C GLU A 21 -3.13 -10.89 7.06
N GLU A 22 -2.02 -11.26 6.42
CA GLU A 22 -1.18 -12.41 6.82
C GLU A 22 -0.33 -12.13 8.08
N CYS A 23 -0.09 -10.86 8.40
CA CYS A 23 0.72 -10.44 9.54
C CYS A 23 -0.09 -10.20 10.83
N ASP A 24 -1.41 -10.46 10.84
CA ASP A 24 -2.21 -10.38 12.06
C ASP A 24 -1.71 -11.41 13.10
N PRO A 25 -1.18 -10.96 14.26
CA PRO A 25 -0.71 -11.84 15.33
C PRO A 25 -1.77 -12.81 15.84
N TYR A 26 -3.06 -12.54 15.57
CA TYR A 26 -4.20 -13.36 15.98
C TYR A 26 -4.70 -14.33 14.89
N CYS A 27 -4.18 -14.25 13.66
CA CYS A 27 -4.68 -15.06 12.53
C CYS A 27 -4.47 -16.58 12.71
N GLY A 28 -3.59 -16.99 13.62
CA GLY A 28 -3.34 -18.40 13.98
C GLY A 28 -3.97 -18.87 15.29
N LEU A 29 -4.58 -17.98 16.09
CA LEU A 29 -4.95 -18.29 17.47
C LEU A 29 -6.45 -18.55 17.69
N SER A 30 -7.29 -18.30 16.68
CA SER A 30 -8.75 -18.26 16.88
C SER A 30 -9.56 -19.33 16.14
N ASN A 31 -9.04 -20.54 15.92
CA ASN A 31 -9.93 -21.61 15.41
C ASN A 31 -9.76 -23.06 15.88
N ASP A 32 -8.75 -23.48 16.65
CA ASP A 32 -8.60 -24.91 16.98
C ASP A 32 -8.14 -25.23 18.42
N ILE A 33 -8.64 -24.53 19.44
CA ILE A 33 -8.56 -25.06 20.82
C ILE A 33 -9.93 -25.02 21.46
N ALA A 34 -10.74 -26.02 21.07
CA ALA A 34 -11.73 -26.57 21.97
C ALA A 34 -11.04 -26.96 23.29
N GLU A 35 -11.63 -26.48 24.38
CA GLU A 35 -11.55 -26.95 25.76
C GLU A 35 -10.54 -28.09 26.04
N GLU A 36 -9.47 -27.79 26.78
CA GLU A 36 -9.11 -28.55 27.99
C GLU A 36 -7.97 -27.88 28.78
N ASN A 37 -8.30 -27.52 30.02
CA ASN A 37 -7.46 -27.21 31.17
C ASN A 37 -5.93 -27.40 31.03
N SER A 38 -5.15 -26.33 31.22
CA SER A 38 -4.00 -26.35 32.12
C SER A 38 -3.46 -24.95 32.41
N GLU A 39 -3.46 -24.60 33.68
CA GLU A 39 -2.71 -23.48 34.25
C GLU A 39 -1.21 -23.73 34.06
N GLN A 40 -0.55 -22.97 33.20
CA GLN A 40 0.89 -22.75 33.30
C GLN A 40 1.35 -21.53 32.52
N ASP A 41 1.69 -20.52 33.30
CA ASP A 41 2.66 -19.46 33.05
C ASP A 41 3.85 -19.96 32.21
N HIS A 42 3.82 -19.69 30.91
CA HIS A 42 5.02 -19.68 30.09
C HIS A 42 4.83 -18.66 28.96
N VAL A 43 5.01 -17.39 29.33
CA VAL A 43 5.39 -16.32 28.39
C VAL A 43 6.73 -16.73 27.78
N LEU A 44 6.66 -17.56 26.73
CA LEU A 44 7.78 -17.86 25.86
C LEU A 44 8.14 -16.56 25.16
N GLY A 45 9.20 -15.92 25.66
CA GLY A 45 9.88 -14.85 24.97
C GLY A 45 10.28 -15.32 23.57
N CYS A 46 9.49 -14.90 22.58
CA CYS A 46 9.99 -14.82 21.22
C CYS A 46 11.22 -13.91 21.23
N PRO A 47 12.32 -14.28 20.56
CA PRO A 47 13.47 -13.39 20.42
C PRO A 47 12.98 -12.04 19.90
N ASN A 48 13.50 -10.95 20.46
CA ASN A 48 13.17 -9.56 20.13
C ASN A 48 13.35 -9.28 18.63
N ASN A 49 12.40 -9.69 17.79
CA ASN A 49 12.36 -9.50 16.34
C ASN A 49 11.40 -8.35 15.99
N GLN A 50 11.41 -7.30 16.82
CA GLN A 50 10.62 -6.08 16.60
C GLN A 50 10.81 -5.50 15.19
N ASP A 51 11.96 -5.76 14.55
CA ASP A 51 12.24 -5.33 13.18
C ASP A 51 11.52 -6.17 12.09
N SER A 52 10.84 -7.26 12.46
CA SER A 52 10.19 -8.21 11.54
C SER A 52 8.65 -8.14 11.55
N TYR A 53 8.06 -7.32 12.43
CA TYR A 53 6.62 -7.20 12.58
C TYR A 53 6.20 -5.73 12.59
N TRP A 54 4.95 -5.49 12.20
CA TRP A 54 4.31 -4.19 12.40
C TRP A 54 3.85 -4.02 13.85
N SER A 55 4.16 -2.88 14.43
CA SER A 55 3.55 -2.42 15.68
C SER A 55 2.10 -1.96 15.46
N GLU A 56 1.35 -1.74 16.54
CA GLU A 56 0.00 -1.17 16.47
C GLU A 56 0.00 0.22 15.82
N GLU A 57 1.01 1.05 16.14
CA GLU A 57 1.20 2.37 15.52
C GLU A 57 1.49 2.26 14.01
N ASP A 58 2.25 1.25 13.59
CA ASP A 58 2.47 0.97 12.16
C ASP A 58 1.15 0.59 11.47
N GLN A 59 0.35 -0.30 12.08
CA GLN A 59 -0.94 -0.72 11.51
C GLN A 59 -1.91 0.46 11.34
N GLU A 60 -1.97 1.37 12.32
CA GLU A 60 -2.76 2.60 12.21
C GLU A 60 -2.31 3.48 11.04
N LEU A 61 -1.01 3.57 10.78
CA LEU A 61 -0.43 4.34 9.67
C LEU A 61 -0.58 3.65 8.31
N ILE A 62 -0.62 2.32 8.26
CA ILE A 62 -0.74 1.55 7.02
C ILE A 62 -2.13 1.71 6.39
N SER A 63 -3.18 1.73 7.22
CA SER A 63 -4.57 1.89 6.76
C SER A 63 -4.78 3.11 5.83
N PRO A 64 -4.38 4.34 6.20
CA PRO A 64 -4.49 5.48 5.29
C PRO A 64 -3.57 5.37 4.07
N CYS A 65 -2.42 4.70 4.16
CA CYS A 65 -1.54 4.46 3.01
C CYS A 65 -2.19 3.52 1.97
N LEU A 66 -2.83 2.44 2.41
CA LEU A 66 -3.60 1.54 1.55
C LEU A 66 -4.75 2.28 0.85
N ALA A 67 -5.51 3.09 1.59
CA ALA A 67 -6.58 3.91 1.02
C ALA A 67 -6.06 4.89 -0.04
N LEU A 68 -4.86 5.44 0.16
CA LEU A 68 -4.19 6.34 -0.77
C LEU A 68 -3.77 5.62 -2.06
N VAL A 69 -3.17 4.42 -1.96
CA VAL A 69 -2.84 3.59 -3.14
C VAL A 69 -4.13 3.22 -3.91
N ARG A 70 -5.20 2.85 -3.19
CA ARG A 70 -6.52 2.57 -3.79
C ARG A 70 -7.07 3.77 -4.55
N ALA A 71 -6.96 4.97 -3.98
CA ALA A 71 -7.43 6.21 -4.60
C ALA A 71 -6.67 6.49 -5.91
N SER A 72 -5.36 6.24 -5.93
CA SER A 72 -4.55 6.46 -7.13
C SER A 72 -4.84 5.47 -8.25
N LYS A 73 -5.10 4.20 -7.92
CA LYS A 73 -5.65 3.24 -8.90
C LYS A 73 -6.94 3.78 -9.52
N ALA A 74 -7.87 4.26 -8.69
CA ALA A 74 -9.13 4.83 -9.17
C ALA A 74 -8.93 6.07 -10.05
N CYS A 75 -7.96 6.93 -9.74
CA CYS A 75 -7.57 8.06 -10.59
C CYS A 75 -7.06 7.60 -11.95
N LEU A 76 -6.12 6.64 -11.99
CA LEU A 76 -5.59 6.07 -13.24
C LEU A 76 -6.69 5.43 -14.09
N THR A 77 -7.59 4.65 -13.48
CA THR A 77 -8.75 4.07 -14.18
C THR A 77 -9.65 5.17 -14.75
N LYS A 78 -9.90 6.25 -14.00
CA LYS A 78 -10.70 7.38 -14.46
C LYS A 78 -10.05 8.11 -15.64
N ILE A 79 -8.73 8.31 -15.60
CA ILE A 79 -7.96 8.88 -16.70
C ILE A 79 -8.08 7.99 -17.95
N GLN A 80 -7.91 6.68 -17.79
CA GLN A 80 -8.02 5.72 -18.89
C GLN A 80 -9.40 5.79 -19.58
N VAL A 81 -10.49 5.80 -18.80
CA VAL A 81 -11.86 5.94 -19.34
C VAL A 81 -12.03 7.28 -20.05
N ALA A 82 -11.58 8.39 -19.44
CA ALA A 82 -11.70 9.72 -20.03
C ALA A 82 -10.95 9.84 -21.36
N VAL A 83 -9.74 9.27 -21.44
CA VAL A 83 -8.93 9.23 -22.66
C VAL A 83 -9.57 8.33 -23.72
N ALA A 84 -10.13 7.18 -23.35
CA ALA A 84 -10.80 6.29 -24.28
C ALA A 84 -12.08 6.90 -24.88
N GLU A 85 -12.83 7.67 -24.09
CA GLU A 85 -14.09 8.30 -24.52
C GLU A 85 -13.87 9.61 -25.29
N ASN A 86 -12.88 10.41 -24.90
CA ASN A 86 -12.74 11.79 -25.38
C ASN A 86 -11.43 12.06 -26.14
N GLY A 87 -10.47 11.15 -26.09
CA GLY A 87 -9.15 11.33 -26.70
C GLY A 87 -9.21 11.40 -28.21
N LYS A 88 -8.47 12.35 -28.80
CA LYS A 88 -8.38 12.52 -30.25
C LYS A 88 -6.95 12.33 -30.75
N LYS A 89 -6.80 11.65 -31.89
CA LYS A 89 -5.48 11.26 -32.44
C LYS A 89 -4.61 12.45 -32.86
N ASP A 90 -5.21 13.61 -33.11
CA ASP A 90 -4.53 14.86 -33.45
C ASP A 90 -3.98 15.59 -32.21
N GLN A 91 -4.39 15.20 -31.00
CA GLN A 91 -3.95 15.78 -29.73
C GLN A 91 -2.73 15.05 -29.15
N VAL A 92 -1.76 14.69 -30.00
CA VAL A 92 -0.59 13.86 -29.61
C VAL A 92 0.12 14.43 -28.39
N ALA A 93 0.51 15.70 -28.40
CA ALA A 93 1.21 16.33 -27.28
C ALA A 93 0.44 16.26 -25.95
N GLN A 94 -0.89 16.45 -25.98
CA GLN A 94 -1.70 16.38 -24.76
C GLN A 94 -1.86 14.95 -24.24
N LEU A 95 -1.93 13.97 -25.17
CA LEU A 95 -1.97 12.56 -24.80
C LEU A 95 -0.63 12.11 -24.22
N ASP A 96 0.48 12.61 -24.75
CA ASP A 96 1.82 12.38 -24.21
C ASP A 96 1.96 12.99 -22.80
N ASP A 97 1.55 14.25 -22.60
CA ASP A 97 1.56 14.91 -21.28
C ASP A 97 0.77 14.11 -20.23
N ILE A 98 -0.38 13.54 -20.60
CA ILE A 98 -1.20 12.71 -19.71
C ILE A 98 -0.47 11.41 -19.35
N VAL A 99 0.20 10.78 -20.32
CA VAL A 99 0.95 9.55 -20.09
C VAL A 99 2.15 9.82 -19.18
N ASP A 100 2.91 10.88 -19.44
CA ASP A 100 4.09 11.25 -18.67
C ASP A 100 3.75 11.41 -17.18
N ILE A 101 2.71 12.20 -16.86
CA ILE A 101 2.28 12.39 -15.47
C ILE A 101 1.71 11.08 -14.87
N SER A 102 1.03 10.27 -15.67
CA SER A 102 0.47 9.00 -15.18
C SER A 102 1.54 7.94 -14.89
N ASP A 103 2.69 8.03 -15.55
CA ASP A 103 3.84 7.13 -15.37
C ASP A 103 4.60 7.43 -14.06
N GLU A 104 4.46 8.62 -13.48
CA GLU A 104 5.05 8.98 -12.17
C GLU A 104 4.35 8.31 -10.97
N ILE A 105 3.08 7.89 -11.15
CA ILE A 105 2.27 7.32 -10.06
C ILE A 105 2.81 5.96 -9.62
N SER A 106 3.19 5.08 -10.56
CA SER A 106 3.61 3.72 -10.22
C SER A 106 4.90 3.67 -9.40
N PRO A 107 5.99 4.39 -9.77
CA PRO A 107 7.20 4.44 -8.94
C PRO A 107 6.93 5.00 -7.55
N SER A 108 6.05 6.00 -7.44
CA SER A 108 5.74 6.59 -6.13
C SER A 108 4.93 5.66 -5.22
N VAL A 109 4.08 4.79 -5.81
CA VAL A 109 3.41 3.70 -5.08
C VAL A 109 4.42 2.65 -4.62
N ASP A 110 5.39 2.31 -5.46
CA ASP A 110 6.46 1.36 -5.13
C ASP A 110 7.32 1.87 -3.96
N ASP A 111 7.77 3.14 -4.01
CA ASP A 111 8.50 3.78 -2.93
C ASP A 111 7.71 3.81 -1.61
N LEU A 112 6.39 4.05 -1.70
CA LEU A 112 5.50 4.00 -0.53
C LEU A 112 5.39 2.56 0.02
N ALA A 113 5.13 1.57 -0.84
CA ALA A 113 5.01 0.17 -0.46
C ALA A 113 6.28 -0.34 0.23
N LEU A 114 7.45 -0.09 -0.36
CA LEU A 114 8.76 -0.45 0.19
C LEU A 114 9.01 0.20 1.57
N SER A 115 8.52 1.42 1.79
CA SER A 115 8.69 2.12 3.06
C SER A 115 7.79 1.62 4.20
N ILE A 116 6.75 0.85 3.85
CA ILE A 116 5.75 0.33 4.80
C ILE A 116 6.20 -0.99 5.41
N TYR A 117 6.94 -1.83 4.68
CA TYR A 117 7.38 -3.12 5.21
C TYR A 117 8.35 -2.97 6.40
N PRO A 118 8.31 -3.88 7.41
CA PRO A 118 9.18 -3.81 8.56
C PRO A 118 10.69 -3.94 8.21
N PRO A 119 11.58 -3.25 8.95
CA PRO A 119 11.28 -2.26 10.00
C PRO A 119 10.79 -0.93 9.39
N MET A 120 9.59 -0.51 9.78
CA MET A 120 8.93 0.67 9.22
C MET A 120 9.51 1.95 9.82
N CYS A 121 9.78 2.94 8.97
CA CYS A 121 10.22 4.26 9.40
C CYS A 121 9.13 5.30 9.11
N HIS A 122 8.38 5.72 10.14
CA HIS A 122 7.24 6.66 9.98
C HIS A 122 7.64 7.97 9.28
N ARG A 123 8.87 8.46 9.54
CA ARG A 123 9.40 9.65 8.87
C ARG A 123 9.54 9.42 7.36
N THR A 124 10.07 8.28 6.94
CA THR A 124 10.22 7.93 5.52
C THR A 124 8.85 7.82 4.85
N VAL A 125 7.90 7.17 5.53
CA VAL A 125 6.52 7.01 5.04
C VAL A 125 5.85 8.38 4.87
N SER A 126 5.94 9.28 5.86
CA SER A 126 5.40 10.64 5.76
C SER A 126 6.04 11.46 4.62
N ILE A 127 7.35 11.31 4.39
CA ILE A 127 8.05 11.95 3.25
C ILE A 127 7.53 11.41 1.91
N ASN A 128 7.40 10.08 1.78
CA ASN A 128 6.93 9.44 0.57
C ASN A 128 5.47 9.83 0.27
N VAL A 129 4.60 9.84 1.28
CA VAL A 129 3.20 10.30 1.16
C VAL A 129 3.12 11.79 0.78
N SER A 130 3.95 12.64 1.38
CA SER A 130 3.98 14.08 1.08
C SER A 130 4.42 14.35 -0.35
N THR A 131 5.46 13.64 -0.80
CA THR A 131 5.97 13.71 -2.19
C THR A 131 4.90 13.22 -3.16
N TYR A 132 4.29 12.08 -2.87
CA TYR A 132 3.24 11.47 -3.69
C TYR A 132 1.99 12.33 -3.85
N THR A 133 1.57 13.01 -2.77
CA THR A 133 0.35 13.82 -2.78
C THR A 133 0.60 15.27 -3.17
N GLY A 134 1.86 15.69 -3.29
CA GLY A 134 2.26 17.08 -3.49
C GLY A 134 1.86 17.99 -2.32
N ARG A 135 1.64 17.44 -1.12
CA ARG A 135 1.23 18.18 0.08
C ARG A 135 2.33 18.14 1.15
N PRO A 136 2.72 19.29 1.72
CA PRO A 136 3.89 19.36 2.62
C PRO A 136 3.66 18.82 4.05
N ASN A 137 2.42 18.52 4.46
CA ASN A 137 2.12 18.18 5.86
C ASN A 137 1.15 16.99 5.93
N TRP A 138 1.71 15.79 6.13
CA TRP A 138 1.01 14.59 6.59
C TRP A 138 1.58 14.18 7.94
#